data_AF-A0A966TQT4-F1
#
_entry.id   AF-A0A966TQT4-F1
#
_cell.length_a   1.000
_cell.length_b   1.000
_cell.length_c   1.000
_cell.angle_alpha   90.00
_cell.angle_beta   90.00
_cell.angle_gamma   90.00
#
_symmetry.space_group_name_H-M   'P 1'
#
loop_
_entity.id
_entity.type
_entity.pdbx_description
1 polymer ?
#
loop_
_entity_poly.entity_id
_entity_poly.type
_entity_poly.pdbx_seq_one_letter_code
_entity_poly.pdbx_strand_id
1 'polypeptide(L)'
;ARGRISVFELEGTPNDFKKITDLENALLQEIEKIKKDGVTQEELDRVKATVIASDVYQKDSMFGMAMEIGQLETMDYSFHLSDGYIERINSVTSEQIKNVATKYLTRDNLSVVILDPQPMTQNLSPKGRPHVH
;
A
#
# COMPACT_ATOMS: atom_id res chain seq x y z
N ALA A 1 -20.29 10.15 0.63
CA ALA A 1 -19.16 10.81 -0.07
C ALA A 1 -18.11 9.74 -0.38
N ARG A 2 -17.84 9.48 -1.66
CA ARG A 2 -16.71 8.64 -2.09
C ARG A 2 -15.44 9.34 -1.59
N GLY A 3 -14.68 8.70 -0.69
CA GLY A 3 -13.49 9.29 -0.06
C GLY A 3 -13.39 9.14 1.48
N ARG A 4 -14.39 8.56 2.15
CA ARG A 4 -14.36 8.40 3.63
C ARG A 4 -13.82 7.08 4.14
N ILE A 5 -13.49 6.13 3.26
CA ILE A 5 -12.94 4.83 3.64
C ILE A 5 -11.53 4.78 3.08
N SER A 6 -10.55 4.71 3.98
CA SER A 6 -9.14 4.50 3.66
C SER A 6 -8.79 3.08 4.08
N VAL A 7 -8.08 2.36 3.22
CA VAL A 7 -7.57 1.01 3.48
C VAL A 7 -6.06 1.11 3.56
N PHE A 8 -5.47 0.46 4.56
CA PHE A 8 -4.04 0.21 4.64
C PHE A 8 -3.80 -1.26 4.34
N GLU A 9 -2.97 -1.54 3.34
CA GLU A 9 -2.76 -2.89 2.82
C GLU A 9 -1.31 -3.31 3.04
N LEU A 10 -1.13 -4.56 3.47
CA LEU A 10 0.15 -5.26 3.44
C LEU A 10 -0.03 -6.47 2.56
N GLU A 11 0.83 -6.61 1.56
CA GLU A 11 0.81 -7.71 0.61
C GLU A 11 2.17 -8.40 0.53
N GLY A 12 2.16 -9.65 0.10
CA GLY A 12 3.38 -10.41 -0.15
C GLY A 12 3.07 -11.80 -0.69
N THR A 13 4.00 -12.32 -1.47
CA THR A 13 3.96 -13.71 -1.94
C THR A 13 5.06 -14.47 -1.19
N PRO A 14 4.72 -15.52 -0.41
CA PRO A 14 5.75 -16.31 0.25
C PRO A 14 6.57 -17.06 -0.80
N ASN A 15 7.84 -17.33 -0.50
CA ASN A 15 8.62 -18.23 -1.34
C ASN A 15 8.07 -19.67 -1.25
N ASP A 16 8.41 -20.51 -2.24
CA ASP A 16 7.87 -21.87 -2.39
C ASP A 16 8.04 -22.78 -1.15
N PHE A 17 8.94 -22.43 -0.23
CA PHE A 17 9.29 -23.23 0.94
C PHE A 17 8.74 -22.68 2.26
N LYS A 18 7.98 -21.58 2.24
CA LYS A 18 7.42 -20.93 3.43
C LYS A 18 5.91 -21.03 3.45
N LYS A 19 5.35 -21.25 4.63
CA LYS A 19 3.90 -21.30 4.80
C LYS A 19 3.34 -19.88 4.75
N ILE A 20 2.12 -19.73 4.22
CA ILE A 20 1.40 -18.45 4.21
C ILE A 20 1.26 -17.88 5.63
N THR A 21 1.05 -18.75 6.63
CA THR A 21 0.98 -18.36 8.05
C THR A 21 2.28 -17.74 8.55
N ASP A 22 3.43 -18.15 8.03
CA ASP A 22 4.72 -17.59 8.44
C ASP A 22 4.87 -16.15 7.91
N LEU A 23 4.41 -15.90 6.68
CA LEU A 23 4.38 -14.56 6.09
C LEU A 23 3.40 -13.65 6.82
N GLU A 24 2.18 -14.11 7.10
CA GLU A 24 1.19 -13.35 7.86
C GLU A 24 1.75 -12.94 9.23
N ASN A 25 2.34 -13.88 9.96
CA ASN A 25 2.95 -13.61 11.26
C ASN A 25 4.11 -12.62 11.15
N ALA A 26 4.95 -12.71 10.12
CA ALA A 26 6.06 -11.78 9.92
C ALA A 26 5.56 -10.35 9.66
N LEU A 27 4.54 -10.18 8.81
CA LEU A 27 3.93 -8.87 8.54
C LEU A 27 3.31 -8.26 9.81
N LEU A 28 2.58 -9.06 10.58
CA LEU A 28 2.00 -8.62 11.85
C LEU A 28 3.07 -8.28 12.90
N GLN A 29 4.19 -9.02 12.92
CA GLN A 29 5.30 -8.72 13.82
C GLN A 29 5.95 -7.37 13.51
N GLU A 30 6.10 -7.00 12.23
CA GLU A 30 6.63 -5.68 11.87
C GLU A 30 5.70 -4.54 12.32
N ILE A 31 4.38 -4.71 12.19
CA ILE A 31 3.41 -3.75 12.74
C ILE A 31 3.59 -3.61 14.26
N GLU A 32 3.71 -4.73 14.99
CA GLU A 32 3.87 -4.70 16.44
C GLU A 32 5.20 -4.07 16.87
N LYS A 33 6.30 -4.26 16.12
CA LYS A 33 7.56 -3.55 16.34
C LYS A 33 7.39 -2.04 16.20
N ILE A 34 6.74 -1.56 15.14
CA ILE A 34 6.48 -0.12 14.94
C ILE A 34 5.60 0.43 16.07
N LYS A 35 4.56 -0.31 16.49
CA LYS A 35 3.68 0.10 17.60
C LYS A 35 4.42 0.15 18.93
N LYS A 36 5.44 -0.69 19.13
CA LYS A 36 6.20 -0.75 20.38
C LYS A 36 7.35 0.25 20.41
N ASP A 37 8.20 0.21 19.40
CA ASP A 37 9.52 0.85 19.38
C ASP A 37 9.55 2.10 18.48
N GLY A 38 8.54 2.28 17.61
CA GLY A 38 8.53 3.33 16.59
C GLY A 38 9.44 2.97 15.41
N VAL A 39 9.82 3.99 14.65
CA VAL A 39 10.84 3.89 13.58
C VAL A 39 12.09 4.65 13.98
N THR A 40 13.24 4.23 13.45
CA THR A 40 14.50 4.96 13.68
C THR A 40 14.52 6.29 12.93
N GLN A 41 15.33 7.23 13.39
CA GLN A 41 15.50 8.51 12.71
C GLN A 41 16.08 8.33 11.29
N GLU A 42 17.02 7.41 11.12
CA GLU A 42 17.63 7.11 9.82
C GLU A 42 16.61 6.56 8.81
N GLU A 43 15.76 5.61 9.23
CA GLU A 43 14.68 5.09 8.38
C GLU A 43 13.69 6.19 8.01
N LEU A 44 13.30 7.02 8.99
CA LEU A 44 12.36 8.11 8.78
C LEU A 44 12.90 9.15 7.79
N ASP A 45 14.16 9.55 7.96
CA ASP A 45 14.81 10.53 7.07
C ASP A 45 14.97 10.00 5.65
N ARG A 46 15.35 8.72 5.51
CA ARG A 46 15.43 8.04 4.21
C ARG A 46 14.07 8.03 3.50
N VAL A 47 13.00 7.65 4.20
CA VAL A 47 11.65 7.60 3.63
C VAL A 47 11.15 9.00 3.26
N LYS A 48 11.37 10.01 4.12
CA LYS A 48 11.01 11.41 3.82
C LYS A 48 11.70 11.88 2.54
N ALA A 49 12.99 11.60 2.37
CA ALA A 49 13.73 11.97 1.17
C ALA A 49 13.12 11.32 -0.09
N THR A 50 12.75 10.04 -0.03
CA THR A 50 12.08 9.35 -1.15
C THR A 50 10.73 9.97 -1.48
N VAL A 51 9.88 10.24 -0.48
CA VAL A 51 8.55 10.85 -0.68
C VAL A 51 8.66 12.24 -1.30
N ILE A 52 9.59 13.07 -0.81
CA ILE A 52 9.82 14.41 -1.35
C ILE A 52 10.33 14.33 -2.79
N ALA A 53 11.25 13.41 -3.10
CA ALA A 53 11.72 13.22 -4.47
C ALA A 53 10.57 12.83 -5.41
N SER A 54 9.68 11.91 -5.00
CA SER A 54 8.50 11.52 -5.79
C SER A 54 7.55 12.69 -6.06
N ASP A 55 7.30 13.56 -5.07
CA ASP A 55 6.49 14.77 -5.23
C ASP A 55 7.09 15.73 -6.27
N VAL A 56 8.41 15.94 -6.22
CA VAL A 56 9.13 16.77 -7.21
C VAL A 56 9.00 16.20 -8.62
N TYR A 57 9.19 14.89 -8.80
CA TYR A 57 9.03 14.23 -10.10
C TYR A 57 7.60 14.33 -10.64
N GLN A 58 6.59 14.23 -9.77
CA GLN A 58 5.19 14.36 -10.18
C GLN A 58 4.88 15.78 -10.70
N LYS A 59 5.45 16.80 -10.07
CA LYS A 59 5.27 18.22 -10.44
C LYS A 59 6.05 18.64 -11.68
N ASP A 60 7.04 17.87 -12.11
CA ASP A 60 7.76 18.08 -13.38
C ASP A 60 6.87 17.76 -14.61
N SER A 61 5.75 17.07 -14.41
CA SER A 61 4.80 16.70 -15.46
C SER A 61 3.56 17.59 -15.45
N MET A 62 3.30 18.32 -16.54
CA MET A 62 2.03 19.05 -16.74
C MET A 62 0.81 18.11 -16.64
N PHE A 63 0.95 16.86 -17.10
CA PHE A 63 -0.08 15.85 -16.94
C PHE A 63 -0.26 15.46 -15.46
N GLY A 64 0.84 15.27 -14.73
CA GLY A 64 0.83 14.96 -13.31
C GLY A 64 0.12 16.03 -12.48
N MET A 65 0.44 17.30 -12.71
CA MET A 65 -0.22 18.44 -12.06
C MET A 65 -1.71 18.54 -12.41
N ALA A 66 -2.08 18.38 -13.69
CA ALA A 66 -3.48 18.42 -14.10
C ALA A 66 -4.31 17.28 -13.47
N MET A 67 -3.72 16.09 -13.34
CA MET A 67 -4.36 14.94 -12.72
C MET A 67 -4.56 15.14 -11.21
N GLU A 68 -3.56 15.72 -10.52
CA GLU A 68 -3.65 16.05 -9.09
C GLU A 68 -4.79 17.04 -8.81
N ILE A 69 -4.85 18.16 -9.55
CA ILE A 69 -5.93 19.14 -9.42
C ILE A 69 -7.29 18.49 -9.68
N GLY A 70 -7.41 17.72 -10.76
CA GLY A 70 -8.66 17.04 -11.11
C GLY A 70 -9.13 16.06 -10.02
N GLN A 71 -8.20 15.34 -9.38
CA GLN A 71 -8.51 14.43 -8.28
C GLN A 71 -9.00 15.18 -7.03
N LEU A 72 -8.29 16.25 -6.62
CA LEU A 72 -8.65 17.03 -5.45
C LEU A 72 -10.04 17.66 -5.60
N GLU A 73 -10.30 18.35 -6.70
CA GLU A 73 -11.59 19.00 -6.96
C GLU A 73 -12.75 17.99 -7.07
N THR A 74 -12.51 16.81 -7.65
CA THR A 74 -13.53 15.74 -7.73
C THR A 74 -13.87 15.15 -6.36
N MET A 75 -12.93 15.20 -5.42
CA MET A 75 -13.12 14.77 -4.04
C MET A 75 -13.61 15.90 -3.12
N ASP A 76 -13.92 17.09 -3.66
CA ASP A 76 -14.33 18.28 -2.92
C ASP A 76 -13.21 18.81 -1.98
N TYR A 77 -11.95 18.58 -2.36
CA TYR A 77 -10.78 19.16 -1.73
C TYR A 77 -10.24 20.32 -2.57
N SER A 78 -9.81 21.40 -1.90
CA SER A 78 -9.13 22.50 -2.58
C SER A 78 -7.80 22.04 -3.15
N PHE A 79 -7.46 22.45 -4.39
CA PHE A 79 -6.14 22.20 -4.97
C PHE A 79 -4.97 22.75 -4.11
N HIS A 80 -5.25 23.76 -3.27
CA HIS A 80 -4.31 24.29 -2.26
C HIS A 80 -3.97 23.27 -1.16
N LEU A 81 -4.63 22.11 -1.09
CA LEU A 81 -4.24 21.04 -0.18
C LEU A 81 -2.82 20.51 -0.44
N SER A 82 -2.30 20.72 -1.65
CA SER A 82 -0.91 20.43 -2.00
C SER A 82 0.08 21.47 -1.45
N ASP A 83 -0.39 22.68 -1.08
CA ASP A 83 0.45 23.73 -0.52
C ASP A 83 1.01 23.30 0.83
N GLY A 84 2.33 23.41 0.98
CA GLY A 84 3.06 22.99 2.17
C GLY A 84 3.06 21.49 2.46
N TYR A 85 2.84 20.67 1.43
CA TYR A 85 2.95 19.21 1.53
C TYR A 85 4.33 18.78 2.05
N ILE A 86 5.41 19.36 1.52
CA ILE A 86 6.78 19.06 1.93
C ILE A 86 7.02 19.43 3.40
N GLU A 87 6.53 20.58 3.87
CA GLU A 87 6.67 20.95 5.29
C GLU A 87 5.92 19.97 6.20
N ARG A 88 4.71 19.54 5.81
CA ARG A 88 3.95 18.53 6.56
C ARG A 88 4.68 17.20 6.62
N ILE A 89 5.20 16.70 5.50
CA ILE A 89 6.00 15.46 5.45
C ILE A 89 7.23 15.58 6.36
N ASN A 90 7.94 16.72 6.31
CA ASN A 90 9.10 16.95 7.17
C ASN A 90 8.75 17.01 8.66
N SER A 91 7.56 17.50 9.01
CA SER A 91 7.08 17.57 10.40
C SER A 91 6.68 16.23 11.02
N VAL A 92 6.55 15.17 10.20
CA VAL A 92 6.18 13.83 10.71
C VAL A 92 7.25 13.31 11.65
N THR A 93 6.84 12.83 12.82
CA THR A 93 7.71 12.26 13.85
C THR A 93 7.51 10.75 13.99
N SER A 94 8.53 10.05 14.48
CA SER A 94 8.44 8.62 14.81
C SER A 94 7.32 8.33 15.83
N GLU A 95 7.12 9.23 16.81
CA GLU A 95 6.04 9.13 17.79
C GLU A 95 4.65 9.23 17.15
N GLN A 96 4.44 10.14 16.19
CA GLN A 96 3.19 10.22 15.46
C GLN A 96 2.91 8.94 14.67
N ILE A 97 3.93 8.36 14.02
CA ILE A 97 3.80 7.08 13.30
C ILE A 97 3.37 5.98 14.27
N LYS A 98 4.05 5.86 15.41
CA LYS A 98 3.72 4.91 16.47
C LYS A 98 2.28 5.07 16.97
N ASN A 99 1.85 6.32 17.21
CA ASN A 99 0.50 6.64 17.68
C ASN A 99 -0.58 6.27 16.66
N VAL A 100 -0.34 6.56 15.37
CA VAL A 100 -1.25 6.20 14.27
C VAL A 100 -1.33 4.68 14.10
N ALA A 101 -0.19 3.98 14.12
CA ALA A 101 -0.15 2.52 14.05
C ALA A 101 -0.90 1.90 15.23
N THR A 102 -0.73 2.43 16.44
CA THR A 102 -1.41 1.95 17.65
C THR A 102 -2.92 2.17 17.58
N LYS A 103 -3.34 3.32 17.05
CA LYS A 103 -4.76 3.70 16.97
C LYS A 103 -5.53 2.92 15.91
N TYR A 104 -4.95 2.71 14.74
CA TYR A 104 -5.70 2.22 13.58
C TYR A 104 -5.36 0.77 13.17
N LEU A 105 -4.11 0.32 13.35
CA LEU A 105 -3.66 -1.03 12.98
C LEU A 105 -3.94 -2.01 14.13
N THR A 106 -5.22 -2.27 14.34
CA THR A 106 -5.77 -3.18 15.35
C THR A 106 -6.33 -4.44 14.71
N ARG A 107 -6.42 -5.53 15.47
CA ARG A 107 -6.99 -6.79 14.97
C ARG A 107 -8.48 -6.67 14.61
N ASP A 108 -9.23 -5.83 15.31
CA ASP A 108 -10.65 -5.62 15.05
C ASP A 108 -10.90 -4.97 13.67
N ASN A 109 -9.88 -4.27 13.14
CA ASN A 109 -9.91 -3.64 11.82
C ASN A 109 -9.16 -4.46 10.75
N LEU A 110 -8.67 -5.66 11.07
CA LEU A 110 -7.86 -6.48 10.17
C LEU A 110 -8.76 -7.39 9.33
N SER A 111 -8.54 -7.40 8.02
CA SER A 111 -9.07 -8.42 7.10
C SER A 111 -7.90 -9.10 6.39
N VAL A 112 -7.86 -10.45 6.46
CA VAL A 112 -6.80 -11.25 5.84
C VAL A 112 -7.37 -11.94 4.60
N VAL A 113 -6.73 -11.73 3.46
CA VAL A 113 -7.09 -12.35 2.18
C VAL A 113 -5.94 -13.24 1.73
N ILE A 114 -6.22 -14.51 1.51
CA ILE A 114 -5.24 -15.50 1.05
C ILE A 114 -5.69 -16.03 -0.31
N LEU A 115 -4.81 -15.92 -1.30
CA LEU A 115 -5.00 -16.53 -2.62
C LEU A 115 -4.27 -17.87 -2.66
N ASP A 116 -5.02 -18.97 -2.73
CA ASP A 116 -4.49 -20.32 -2.88
C ASP A 116 -4.40 -20.71 -4.37
N PRO A 117 -3.19 -20.76 -4.97
CA PRO A 117 -3.04 -21.06 -6.39
C PRO A 117 -3.41 -22.51 -6.68
N GLN A 118 -4.48 -22.71 -7.46
CA GLN A 118 -4.85 -24.04 -7.91
C GLN A 118 -3.97 -24.46 -9.10
N PRO A 119 -3.50 -25.72 -9.15
CA PRO A 119 -2.78 -26.21 -10.31
C PRO A 119 -3.69 -26.10 -11.53
N MET A 120 -3.16 -25.52 -12.62
CA MET A 120 -3.87 -25.54 -13.89
C MET A 120 -3.99 -27.01 -14.33
N THR A 121 -5.20 -27.56 -14.38
CA THR A 121 -5.44 -28.85 -15.03
C THR A 121 -5.11 -28.70 -16.51
N GLN A 122 -3.94 -29.14 -16.91
CA GLN A 122 -3.52 -29.24 -18.30
C GLN A 122 -4.32 -30.36 -18.98
N ASN A 123 -5.58 -30.10 -19.36
CA ASN A 123 -6.34 -30.99 -20.23
C ASN A 123 -7.60 -30.32 -20.79
N LEU A 124 -7.42 -29.48 -21.82
CA LEU A 124 -8.43 -29.28 -22.85
C LEU A 124 -7.75 -29.09 -24.21
N SER A 125 -7.06 -30.12 -24.69
CA SER A 125 -7.07 -30.35 -26.14
C SER A 125 -8.43 -30.93 -26.47
N PRO A 126 -9.32 -30.24 -27.21
CA PRO A 126 -10.54 -30.86 -27.69
C PRO A 126 -10.09 -32.03 -28.59
N LYS A 127 -10.39 -33.27 -28.20
CA LYS A 127 -10.31 -34.39 -29.15
C LYS A 127 -11.39 -34.13 -30.20
N GLY A 128 -11.04 -33.39 -31.26
CA GLY A 128 -11.84 -33.30 -32.46
C GLY A 128 -12.14 -34.73 -32.92
N ARG A 129 -13.42 -35.07 -33.06
CA ARG A 129 -13.81 -36.35 -33.67
C ARG A 129 -13.39 -36.28 -35.14
N PRO A 130 -12.69 -37.28 -35.70
CA PRO A 130 -12.39 -37.27 -37.13
C PRO A 130 -13.71 -37.33 -37.91
N HIS A 131 -13.88 -36.38 -38.84
CA HIS A 131 -14.95 -36.43 -39.82
C HIS A 131 -14.77 -37.68 -40.68
N VAL A 132 -15.80 -38.53 -40.75
CA VAL A 132 -15.84 -39.67 -41.67
C VAL A 132 -16.51 -39.16 -42.94
N HIS A 133 -15.81 -39.30 -44.07
CA HIS A 133 -16.29 -38.94 -45.41
C HIS A 133 -17.48 -39.79 -45.85
#